data_AF-A0A7X4YEM5-F1
#
_entry.id   AF-A0A7X4YEM5-F1
#
_cell.length_a   1.000
_cell.length_b   1.000
_cell.length_c   1.000
_cell.angle_alpha   90.00
_cell.angle_beta   90.00
_cell.angle_gamma   90.00
#
_symmetry.space_group_name_H-M   'P 1'
#
loop_
_entity.id
_entity.type
_entity.pdbx_description
1 polymer ?
#
loop_
_entity_poly.entity_id
_entity_poly.type
_entity_poly.pdbx_seq_one_letter_code
_entity_poly.pdbx_strand_id
1 'polypeptide(L)'
;MPHPNAQTALDMLEYCRFAYKAYAQGCVYPMDPFYESHGAGMWQGARDRVLAQVHRLLGSEADSHKFDPIEYDLRTPPNPHNGVVYRGGTGDAPYILFQPRDLDRSISFSKGVDLEGEDITIKVPDLFGQRTLLGLEHSGATGTKRCCYFQGKTGMTQTHPKAGWASWMGAAIYDPDLERLTVVFRGSRSGSGGRALGQALVSSAGSPDWVTDMNHLKEVKVGRFSNAKLSAGFWYAYESCQESLAAACLEAMHGRVPREIIFTGHSLGGALAQCAYLDLAGGELLEKVYAKIKSRVSVCCYAISAPPVVLGESSKEKLELHIGGPAQVFHHFSPYDAVHNSKKVKTSGVTALNSVVGVFTHPLTSPVHLGVEIPLKDCTLAFPDAHEPEEVRKGLVGLIRKESRMGLPADLGFWPTFSFNPTGTWGASVRPGGDWAADALAEHLKVALVTSVSESRARVRAQLWADVVKGSGKKKGDYEVVDDTDGASFDAFADACGLVAELSNPFTDNRSQNKTQLRALRNEMIKSYQGASGHKASSSVYFVMLQYLTAAQYGLDIV
;
A
#
# COMPACT_ATOMS: atom_id res chain seq x y z
N MET A 1 12.29 -28.49 19.35
CA MET A 1 13.00 -27.49 18.52
C MET A 1 12.35 -26.15 18.79
N PRO A 2 13.09 -25.03 18.95
CA PRO A 2 12.46 -23.72 18.91
C PRO A 2 11.67 -23.60 17.60
N HIS A 3 10.41 -23.14 17.69
CA HIS A 3 9.54 -22.92 16.53
C HIS A 3 10.26 -21.96 15.56
N PRO A 4 9.99 -21.98 14.23
CA PRO A 4 10.41 -20.92 13.33
C PRO A 4 10.20 -19.56 13.99
N ASN A 5 11.30 -18.81 14.17
CA ASN A 5 11.44 -17.83 15.24
C ASN A 5 10.29 -16.80 15.24
N ALA A 6 9.38 -16.91 16.20
CA ALA A 6 8.22 -16.00 16.33
C ALA A 6 8.65 -14.53 16.50
N GLN A 7 9.82 -14.29 17.11
CA GLN A 7 10.42 -12.96 17.17
C GLN A 7 10.80 -12.46 15.78
N THR A 8 11.42 -13.30 14.95
CA THR A 8 11.71 -12.92 13.55
C THR A 8 10.44 -12.68 12.76
N ALA A 9 9.39 -13.49 12.95
CA ALA A 9 8.09 -13.25 12.31
C ALA A 9 7.46 -11.91 12.74
N LEU A 10 7.58 -11.56 14.03
CA LEU A 10 7.15 -10.25 14.55
C LEU A 10 7.96 -9.11 13.95
N ASP A 11 9.28 -9.27 13.84
CA ASP A 11 10.15 -8.29 13.18
C ASP A 11 9.75 -8.11 11.71
N MET A 12 9.51 -9.22 10.98
CA MET A 12 9.05 -9.21 9.58
C MET A 12 7.71 -8.51 9.40
N LEU A 13 6.83 -8.54 10.40
CA LEU A 13 5.58 -7.81 10.37
C LEU A 13 5.78 -6.28 10.38
N GLU A 14 6.84 -5.78 11.04
CA GLU A 14 7.21 -4.35 10.94
C GLU A 14 7.74 -3.99 9.54
N TYR A 15 8.40 -4.92 8.83
CA TYR A 15 8.73 -4.73 7.42
C TYR A 15 7.47 -4.68 6.55
N CYS A 16 6.48 -5.53 6.81
CA CYS A 16 5.18 -5.46 6.11
C CYS A 16 4.51 -4.09 6.32
N ARG A 17 4.54 -3.56 7.55
CA ARG A 17 4.05 -2.21 7.88
C ARG A 17 4.78 -1.13 7.08
N PHE A 18 6.11 -1.24 7.00
CA PHE A 18 6.96 -0.35 6.20
C PHE A 18 6.57 -0.38 4.71
N ALA A 19 6.33 -1.57 4.14
CA ALA A 19 5.91 -1.71 2.75
C ALA A 19 4.55 -1.07 2.47
N TYR A 20 3.58 -1.21 3.39
CA TYR A 20 2.30 -0.49 3.30
C TYR A 20 2.47 1.03 3.35
N LYS A 21 3.36 1.54 4.20
CA LYS A 21 3.69 2.96 4.24
C LYS A 21 4.30 3.45 2.94
N ALA A 22 5.33 2.76 2.44
CA ALA A 22 6.01 3.11 1.20
C ALA A 22 5.03 3.12 0.01
N TYR A 23 4.16 2.12 -0.04
CA TYR A 23 3.07 2.08 -1.00
C TYR A 23 2.12 3.28 -0.88
N ALA A 24 1.67 3.62 0.33
CA ALA A 24 0.80 4.76 0.56
C ALA A 24 1.44 6.09 0.13
N GLN A 25 2.76 6.26 0.32
CA GLN A 25 3.50 7.41 -0.21
C GLN A 25 3.58 7.43 -1.74
N GLY A 26 3.56 6.26 -2.37
CA GLY A 26 3.53 6.11 -3.81
C GLY A 26 2.20 6.50 -4.45
N CYS A 27 1.09 6.49 -3.71
CA CYS A 27 -0.20 6.96 -4.22
C CYS A 27 -0.14 8.48 -4.47
N VAL A 28 -0.58 8.94 -5.65
CA VAL A 28 -0.70 10.39 -5.92
C VAL A 28 -1.77 11.02 -5.02
N TYR A 29 -2.82 10.24 -4.66
CA TYR A 29 -3.95 10.69 -3.86
C TYR A 29 -4.26 9.72 -2.70
N PRO A 30 -3.40 9.62 -1.67
CA PRO A 30 -3.52 8.62 -0.61
C PRO A 30 -4.73 8.82 0.32
N MET A 31 -5.36 10.01 0.28
CA MET A 31 -6.55 10.35 1.08
C MET A 31 -7.84 10.45 0.28
N ASP A 32 -7.81 10.19 -1.04
CA ASP A 32 -8.98 10.44 -1.88
C ASP A 32 -10.10 9.43 -1.56
N PRO A 33 -11.31 9.93 -1.25
CA PRO A 33 -12.39 9.12 -0.73
C PRO A 33 -13.02 8.16 -1.76
N PHE A 34 -12.80 8.43 -3.05
CA PHE A 34 -13.42 7.71 -4.16
C PHE A 34 -12.63 6.49 -4.61
N TYR A 35 -11.41 6.30 -4.08
CA TYR A 35 -10.59 5.14 -4.41
C TYR A 35 -11.11 3.82 -3.84
N GLU A 36 -11.85 3.82 -2.73
CA GLU A 36 -12.22 2.57 -2.03
C GLU A 36 -13.65 2.50 -1.48
N SER A 37 -14.33 3.62 -1.28
CA SER A 37 -15.50 3.64 -0.37
C SER A 37 -16.80 4.18 -0.96
N HIS A 38 -16.76 4.83 -2.12
CA HIS A 38 -17.92 5.50 -2.71
C HIS A 38 -18.11 5.03 -4.15
N GLY A 39 -18.79 3.89 -4.32
CA GLY A 39 -19.06 3.32 -5.66
C GLY A 39 -20.31 2.44 -5.75
N ALA A 40 -20.76 1.79 -4.68
CA ALA A 40 -21.98 0.99 -4.71
C ALA A 40 -23.18 1.78 -4.18
N GLY A 41 -23.76 2.63 -5.03
CA GLY A 41 -25.02 3.33 -4.73
C GLY A 41 -25.42 4.38 -5.76
N MET A 42 -26.41 4.05 -6.59
CA MET A 42 -27.16 4.92 -7.53
C MET A 42 -26.41 5.75 -8.59
N TRP A 43 -25.07 5.89 -8.58
CA TRP A 43 -24.37 6.86 -9.45
C TRP A 43 -23.03 6.37 -10.04
N GLN A 44 -23.02 5.15 -10.57
CA GLN A 44 -21.87 4.55 -11.32
C GLN A 44 -21.27 5.53 -12.36
N GLY A 45 -22.10 6.32 -13.05
CA GLY A 45 -21.63 7.15 -14.17
C GLY A 45 -20.58 8.23 -13.85
N ALA A 46 -20.58 8.91 -12.69
CA ALA A 46 -19.63 9.99 -12.44
C ALA A 46 -18.23 9.47 -12.05
N ARG A 47 -18.21 8.48 -11.15
CA ARG A 47 -17.00 7.75 -10.79
C ARG A 47 -16.39 7.12 -12.04
N ASP A 48 -17.16 6.34 -12.80
CA ASP A 48 -16.65 5.63 -13.96
C ASP A 48 -16.13 6.59 -15.06
N ARG A 49 -16.72 7.78 -15.20
CA ARG A 49 -16.18 8.84 -16.08
C ARG A 49 -14.87 9.43 -15.58
N VAL A 50 -14.68 9.62 -14.27
CA VAL A 50 -13.38 10.02 -13.69
C VAL A 50 -12.35 8.93 -13.96
N LEU A 51 -12.69 7.67 -13.70
CA LEU A 51 -11.79 6.55 -13.98
C LEU A 51 -11.43 6.50 -15.48
N ALA A 52 -12.40 6.62 -16.37
CA ALA A 52 -12.15 6.67 -17.81
C ALA A 52 -11.27 7.87 -18.24
N GLN A 53 -11.46 9.04 -17.64
CA GLN A 53 -10.62 10.21 -17.91
C GLN A 53 -9.19 10.02 -17.40
N VAL A 54 -9.01 9.41 -16.21
CA VAL A 54 -7.69 9.07 -15.68
C VAL A 54 -6.99 8.06 -16.59
N HIS A 55 -7.68 7.00 -17.04
CA HIS A 55 -7.14 6.05 -18.03
C HIS A 55 -6.68 6.71 -19.32
N ARG A 56 -7.46 7.69 -19.82
CA ARG A 56 -7.12 8.46 -21.02
C ARG A 56 -5.86 9.30 -20.82
N LEU A 57 -5.76 10.00 -19.68
CA LEU A 57 -4.62 10.88 -19.39
C LEU A 57 -3.33 10.12 -19.09
N LEU A 58 -3.45 8.97 -18.43
CA LEU A 58 -2.31 8.09 -18.19
C LEU A 58 -1.89 7.31 -19.44
N GLY A 59 -2.63 7.43 -20.55
CA GLY A 59 -2.35 6.68 -21.78
C GLY A 59 -2.38 5.16 -21.56
N SER A 60 -3.19 4.71 -20.61
CA SER A 60 -3.19 3.30 -20.18
C SER A 60 -3.61 2.37 -21.31
N GLU A 61 -3.03 1.16 -21.36
CA GLU A 61 -3.34 0.17 -22.39
C GLU A 61 -4.82 -0.25 -22.33
N ALA A 62 -5.42 -0.59 -23.47
CA ALA A 62 -6.85 -0.94 -23.55
C ALA A 62 -7.25 -2.06 -22.57
N ASP A 63 -6.39 -3.07 -22.39
CA ASP A 63 -6.64 -4.18 -21.47
C ASP A 63 -6.61 -3.77 -19.99
N SER A 64 -6.07 -2.60 -19.66
CA SER A 64 -6.01 -2.04 -18.32
C SER A 64 -7.18 -1.13 -17.96
N HIS A 65 -8.03 -0.75 -18.93
CA HIS A 65 -9.20 0.12 -18.73
C HIS A 65 -10.31 -0.51 -17.87
N LYS A 66 -10.17 -1.80 -17.56
CA LYS A 66 -11.08 -2.54 -16.67
C LYS A 66 -10.80 -2.34 -15.18
N PHE A 67 -9.64 -1.78 -14.82
CA PHE A 67 -9.29 -1.57 -13.42
C PHE A 67 -9.78 -0.23 -12.90
N ASP A 68 -9.84 -0.09 -11.57
CA ASP A 68 -9.90 1.24 -10.97
C ASP A 68 -8.50 1.88 -11.10
N PRO A 69 -8.31 2.96 -11.88
CA PRO A 69 -6.99 3.54 -12.10
C PRO A 69 -6.50 4.19 -10.81
N ILE A 70 -5.55 3.55 -10.16
CA ILE A 70 -4.82 4.12 -9.02
C ILE A 70 -3.61 4.84 -9.60
N GLU A 71 -3.56 6.15 -9.43
CA GLU A 71 -2.41 6.92 -9.90
C GLU A 71 -1.28 6.80 -8.89
N TYR A 72 -0.12 6.35 -9.36
CA TYR A 72 1.10 6.22 -8.56
C TYR A 72 2.18 7.18 -9.06
N ASP A 73 2.87 7.84 -8.13
CA ASP A 73 4.12 8.51 -8.41
C ASP A 73 5.25 7.47 -8.47
N LEU A 74 5.53 7.00 -9.69
CA LEU A 74 6.59 6.04 -9.98
C LEU A 74 7.93 6.71 -10.28
N ARG A 75 8.02 8.05 -10.19
CA ARG A 75 9.23 8.81 -10.49
C ARG A 75 9.90 9.35 -9.24
N THR A 76 9.21 9.31 -8.12
CA THR A 76 9.74 9.71 -6.82
C THR A 76 9.74 8.49 -5.89
N PRO A 77 10.93 7.95 -5.54
CA PRO A 77 11.02 6.88 -4.56
C PRO A 77 10.42 7.31 -3.22
N PRO A 78 9.73 6.41 -2.49
CA PRO A 78 9.24 6.70 -1.15
C PRO A 78 10.38 7.15 -0.21
N ASN A 79 10.08 8.03 0.73
CA ASN A 79 11.04 8.44 1.75
C ASN A 79 10.76 7.67 3.06
N PRO A 80 11.69 6.82 3.52
CA PRO A 80 11.50 6.03 4.74
C PRO A 80 11.31 6.92 5.96
N HIS A 81 11.87 8.12 6.04
CA HIS A 81 11.75 8.98 7.22
C HIS A 81 10.47 9.83 7.23
N ASN A 82 9.68 9.78 6.16
CA ASN A 82 8.41 10.50 6.10
C ASN A 82 7.24 9.63 6.58
N GLY A 83 6.28 10.30 7.22
CA GLY A 83 4.96 9.73 7.47
C GLY A 83 4.04 9.88 6.25
N VAL A 84 2.88 9.23 6.28
CA VAL A 84 1.81 9.47 5.29
C VAL A 84 0.45 9.21 5.94
N VAL A 85 -0.50 10.10 5.66
CA VAL A 85 -1.90 9.84 5.94
C VAL A 85 -2.49 9.09 4.77
N TYR A 86 -3.07 7.95 5.08
CA TYR A 86 -3.66 7.03 4.11
C TYR A 86 -5.11 6.74 4.48
N ARG A 87 -6.01 6.72 3.50
CA ARG A 87 -7.37 6.26 3.73
C ARG A 87 -7.39 4.74 3.73
N GLY A 88 -7.36 4.15 4.93
CA GLY A 88 -7.22 2.72 5.13
C GLY A 88 -8.51 1.91 5.08
N GLY A 89 -9.69 2.49 5.38
CA GLY A 89 -10.87 1.66 5.62
C GLY A 89 -12.24 2.32 5.49
N THR A 90 -13.25 1.55 5.88
CA THR A 90 -14.67 1.90 5.81
C THR A 90 -15.30 1.83 7.21
N GLY A 91 -15.92 2.92 7.70
CA GLY A 91 -16.51 3.00 9.04
C GLY A 91 -16.05 4.23 9.83
N ASP A 92 -15.98 4.11 11.16
CA ASP A 92 -15.80 5.22 12.12
C ASP A 92 -14.38 5.83 12.17
N ALA A 93 -13.35 5.12 11.68
CA ALA A 93 -11.96 5.60 11.64
C ALA A 93 -11.32 5.29 10.27
N PRO A 94 -11.64 6.07 9.22
CA PRO A 94 -11.28 5.72 7.85
C PRO A 94 -9.81 5.99 7.48
N TYR A 95 -9.03 6.65 8.34
CA TYR A 95 -7.67 7.08 8.03
C TYR A 95 -6.64 6.45 8.97
N ILE A 96 -5.54 6.02 8.37
CA ILE A 96 -4.35 5.49 9.03
C ILE A 96 -3.26 6.55 8.92
N LEU A 97 -2.58 6.82 10.04
CA LEU A 97 -1.35 7.61 10.05
C LEU A 97 -0.17 6.66 10.14
N PHE A 98 0.52 6.47 9.02
CA PHE A 98 1.77 5.74 9.02
C PHE A 98 2.90 6.66 9.50
N GLN A 99 3.34 6.48 10.74
CA GLN A 99 4.50 7.19 11.27
C GLN A 99 5.80 6.43 10.99
N PRO A 100 6.94 7.12 10.84
CA PRO A 100 8.26 6.50 10.90
C PRO A 100 8.50 5.88 12.28
N ARG A 101 8.94 4.61 12.31
CA ARG A 101 9.35 3.86 13.50
C ARG A 101 10.83 3.55 13.43
N ASP A 102 11.30 2.71 14.36
CA ASP A 102 12.73 2.37 14.49
C ASP A 102 13.31 1.76 13.20
N LEU A 103 12.58 0.86 12.52
CA LEU A 103 13.01 0.34 11.22
C LEU A 103 13.24 1.49 10.22
N ASP A 104 12.25 2.37 10.10
CA ASP A 104 12.29 3.51 9.17
C ASP A 104 13.46 4.46 9.47
N ARG A 105 13.64 4.81 10.76
CA ARG A 105 14.70 5.70 11.25
C ARG A 105 16.08 5.08 11.13
N SER A 106 16.17 3.75 11.12
CA SER A 106 17.45 3.03 10.96
C SER A 106 17.96 3.00 9.52
N ILE A 107 17.15 3.43 8.54
CA ILE A 107 17.55 3.51 7.13
C ILE A 107 18.39 4.77 6.91
N SER A 108 19.68 4.56 6.66
CA SER A 108 20.65 5.63 6.35
C SER A 108 20.65 6.04 4.88
N PHE A 109 20.25 5.15 3.98
CA PHE A 109 20.24 5.40 2.55
C PHE A 109 18.99 4.81 1.90
N SER A 110 18.33 5.56 1.02
CA SER A 110 17.20 5.06 0.23
C SER A 110 17.29 5.43 -1.25
N LYS A 111 16.90 4.49 -2.11
CA LYS A 111 16.88 4.66 -3.57
C LYS A 111 15.67 3.91 -4.17
N GLY A 112 15.30 4.22 -5.42
CA GLY A 112 14.30 3.45 -6.16
C GLY A 112 14.82 3.07 -7.54
N VAL A 113 14.33 1.96 -8.05
CA VAL A 113 14.53 1.51 -9.43
C VAL A 113 13.18 1.30 -10.13
N ASP A 114 13.14 1.54 -11.43
CA ASP A 114 11.93 1.36 -12.23
C ASP A 114 11.69 -0.11 -12.61
N LEU A 115 10.65 -0.36 -13.41
CA LEU A 115 10.28 -1.72 -13.85
C LEU A 115 11.39 -2.46 -14.61
N GLU A 116 12.23 -1.74 -15.33
CA GLU A 116 13.33 -2.30 -16.12
C GLU A 116 14.60 -2.47 -15.28
N GLY A 117 14.58 -2.03 -14.01
CA GLY A 117 15.71 -2.07 -13.10
C GLY A 117 16.64 -0.86 -13.21
N GLU A 118 16.21 0.20 -13.90
CA GLU A 118 17.01 1.42 -14.06
C GLU A 118 16.82 2.36 -12.87
N ASP A 119 17.87 3.14 -12.58
CA ASP A 119 17.90 4.07 -11.47
C ASP A 119 16.90 5.21 -11.63
N ILE A 120 16.03 5.38 -10.63
CA ILE A 120 15.13 6.52 -10.59
C ILE A 120 15.85 7.71 -9.96
N THR A 121 16.13 8.71 -10.77
CA THR A 121 16.79 9.94 -10.32
C THR A 121 15.90 10.80 -9.44
N ILE A 122 16.46 11.36 -8.38
CA ILE A 122 15.77 12.23 -7.43
C ILE A 122 16.22 13.66 -7.66
N LYS A 123 15.27 14.56 -7.92
CA LYS A 123 15.55 15.98 -8.11
C LYS A 123 15.35 16.72 -6.80
N VAL A 124 16.40 17.36 -6.29
CA VAL A 124 16.36 18.18 -5.08
C VAL A 124 16.73 19.63 -5.40
N PRO A 125 16.02 20.62 -4.85
CA PRO A 125 16.44 22.02 -4.91
C PRO A 125 17.80 22.21 -4.21
N ASP A 126 18.65 23.05 -4.77
CA ASP A 126 19.95 23.46 -4.24
C ASP A 126 20.15 24.97 -4.45
N LEU A 127 21.12 25.58 -3.76
CA LEU A 127 21.45 27.02 -3.81
C LEU A 127 21.67 27.55 -5.23
N PHE A 128 22.07 26.69 -6.18
CA PHE A 128 22.35 27.04 -7.57
C PHE A 128 21.37 26.42 -8.58
N GLY A 129 20.22 25.89 -8.14
CA GLY A 129 19.20 25.34 -9.02
C GLY A 129 18.66 23.99 -8.56
N GLN A 130 18.67 22.99 -9.43
CA GLN A 130 18.26 21.62 -9.11
C GLN A 130 19.45 20.66 -9.24
N ARG A 131 19.66 19.85 -8.21
CA ARG A 131 20.63 18.76 -8.21
C ARG A 131 19.90 17.44 -8.42
N THR A 132 20.46 16.61 -9.31
CA THR A 132 19.99 15.25 -9.56
C THR A 132 20.80 14.29 -8.70
N LEU A 133 20.14 13.47 -7.90
CA LEU A 133 20.72 12.43 -7.06
C LEU A 133 20.29 11.05 -7.56
N LEU A 134 21.15 10.05 -7.37
CA LEU A 134 20.81 8.64 -7.64
C LEU A 134 20.22 7.96 -6.41
N GLY A 135 20.28 8.57 -5.23
CA GLY A 135 19.72 8.09 -3.98
C GLY A 135 19.78 9.19 -2.90
N LEU A 136 19.07 8.98 -1.81
CA LEU A 136 19.00 9.91 -0.67
C LEU A 136 19.76 9.34 0.52
N GLU A 137 20.73 10.10 1.00
CA GLU A 137 21.38 9.89 2.30
C GLU A 137 20.53 10.58 3.38
N HIS A 138 20.31 9.88 4.49
CA HIS A 138 19.52 10.35 5.63
C HIS A 138 20.45 10.62 6.81
N SER A 139 20.98 11.83 6.89
CA SER A 139 21.98 12.22 7.91
C SER A 139 21.49 12.09 9.36
N GLY A 140 20.18 12.06 9.58
CA GLY A 140 19.55 11.84 10.89
C GLY A 140 19.24 10.39 11.23
N ALA A 141 19.67 9.42 10.41
CA ALA A 141 19.37 8.01 10.64
C ALA A 141 20.02 7.48 11.93
N THR A 142 19.27 6.66 12.66
CA THR A 142 19.72 6.00 13.90
C THR A 142 20.49 4.71 13.65
N GLY A 143 20.55 4.26 12.40
CA GLY A 143 21.18 3.02 11.99
C GLY A 143 21.79 3.14 10.59
N THR A 144 22.28 2.02 10.08
CA THR A 144 23.12 1.96 8.87
C THR A 144 22.45 1.16 7.74
N LYS A 145 21.14 0.89 7.84
CA LYS A 145 20.43 0.08 6.85
C LYS A 145 20.35 0.83 5.52
N ARG A 146 20.37 0.07 4.43
CA ARG A 146 20.21 0.58 3.05
C ARG A 146 18.93 0.02 2.46
N CYS A 147 18.10 0.87 1.88
CA CYS A 147 16.80 0.51 1.31
C CYS A 147 16.79 0.82 -0.19
N CYS A 148 16.36 -0.14 -1.02
CA CYS A 148 16.06 0.11 -2.42
C CYS A 148 14.64 -0.37 -2.74
N TYR A 149 13.80 0.56 -3.19
CA TYR A 149 12.43 0.28 -3.62
C TYR A 149 12.42 -0.26 -5.05
N PHE A 150 11.50 -1.17 -5.35
CA PHE A 150 11.32 -1.74 -6.69
C PHE A 150 9.86 -1.66 -7.14
N GLN A 151 9.68 -1.55 -8.46
CA GLN A 151 8.36 -1.46 -9.09
C GLN A 151 7.90 -2.81 -9.61
N GLY A 152 6.58 -2.99 -9.72
CA GLY A 152 5.98 -4.18 -10.29
C GLY A 152 4.57 -3.88 -10.75
N LYS A 153 3.91 -4.89 -11.34
CA LYS A 153 2.54 -4.76 -11.83
C LYS A 153 1.59 -5.71 -11.09
N THR A 154 0.35 -5.28 -10.88
CA THR A 154 -0.77 -6.13 -10.42
C THR A 154 -1.93 -6.05 -11.42
N GLY A 155 -2.85 -7.01 -11.38
CA GLY A 155 -4.05 -7.05 -12.23
C GLY A 155 -3.97 -8.00 -13.43
N MET A 156 -2.83 -8.66 -13.61
CA MET A 156 -2.63 -9.63 -14.69
C MET A 156 -3.45 -10.90 -14.46
N THR A 157 -4.09 -11.39 -15.53
CA THR A 157 -4.89 -12.62 -15.50
C THR A 157 -4.30 -13.71 -16.38
N GLN A 158 -4.75 -14.96 -16.25
CA GLN A 158 -4.36 -16.05 -17.16
C GLN A 158 -4.62 -15.70 -18.64
N THR A 159 -5.69 -14.96 -18.91
CA THR A 159 -6.11 -14.53 -20.25
C THR A 159 -5.50 -13.20 -20.69
N HIS A 160 -5.09 -12.34 -19.74
CA HIS A 160 -4.45 -11.06 -19.99
C HIS A 160 -3.16 -10.93 -19.16
N PRO A 161 -2.12 -11.71 -19.47
CA PRO A 161 -0.88 -11.73 -18.68
C PRO A 161 -0.08 -10.42 -18.76
N LYS A 162 -0.38 -9.54 -19.72
CA LYS A 162 0.31 -8.26 -19.91
C LYS A 162 -0.44 -7.04 -19.38
N ALA A 163 -1.70 -7.21 -18.96
CA ALA A 163 -2.58 -6.12 -18.54
C ALA A 163 -2.28 -5.61 -17.12
N GLY A 164 -1.02 -5.56 -16.71
CA GLY A 164 -0.63 -5.20 -15.36
C GLY A 164 -0.58 -3.69 -15.14
N TRP A 165 -1.04 -3.23 -13.98
CA TRP A 165 -0.95 -1.85 -13.52
C TRP A 165 0.27 -1.65 -12.61
N ALA A 166 1.15 -0.73 -12.96
CA ALA A 166 2.41 -0.51 -12.26
C ALA A 166 2.22 0.18 -10.90
N SER A 167 2.99 -0.24 -9.90
CA SER A 167 3.05 0.35 -8.56
C SER A 167 4.42 0.09 -7.92
N TRP A 168 4.72 0.76 -6.81
CA TRP A 168 5.80 0.32 -5.93
C TRP A 168 5.41 -1.00 -5.28
N MET A 169 6.13 -2.08 -5.59
CA MET A 169 5.75 -3.44 -5.19
C MET A 169 6.36 -3.83 -3.83
N GLY A 170 7.48 -3.22 -3.47
CA GLY A 170 8.18 -3.54 -2.24
C GLY A 170 9.52 -2.82 -2.10
N ALA A 171 10.33 -3.34 -1.18
CA ALA A 171 11.69 -2.86 -0.94
C ALA A 171 12.64 -4.01 -0.60
N ALA A 172 13.87 -3.89 -1.07
CA ALA A 172 15.02 -4.66 -0.61
C ALA A 172 15.78 -3.83 0.43
N ILE A 173 15.95 -4.36 1.64
CA ILE A 173 16.58 -3.65 2.76
C ILE A 173 17.75 -4.48 3.27
N TYR A 174 18.95 -3.95 3.16
CA TYR A 174 20.15 -4.59 3.68
C TYR A 174 20.52 -4.01 5.04
N ASP A 175 20.63 -4.90 6.02
CA ASP A 175 21.15 -4.62 7.35
C ASP A 175 22.61 -5.08 7.44
N PRO A 176 23.58 -4.15 7.50
CA PRO A 176 24.98 -4.51 7.57
C PRO A 176 25.39 -5.11 8.92
N ASP A 177 24.68 -4.81 10.00
CA ASP A 177 25.03 -5.31 11.35
C ASP A 177 24.65 -6.79 11.50
N LEU A 178 23.58 -7.19 10.81
CA LEU A 178 23.14 -8.59 10.73
C LEU A 178 23.67 -9.33 9.51
N GLU A 179 24.33 -8.63 8.59
CA GLU A 179 24.65 -9.11 7.23
C GLU A 179 23.40 -9.73 6.56
N ARG A 180 22.23 -9.11 6.72
CA ARG A 180 20.93 -9.66 6.28
C ARG A 180 20.31 -8.79 5.20
N LEU A 181 19.84 -9.43 4.12
CA LEU A 181 18.97 -8.79 3.14
C LEU A 181 17.52 -9.20 3.42
N THR A 182 16.65 -8.25 3.74
CA THR A 182 15.20 -8.47 3.84
C THR A 182 14.53 -7.89 2.61
N VAL A 183 13.85 -8.73 1.84
CA VAL A 183 12.99 -8.33 0.73
C VAL A 183 11.56 -8.38 1.21
N VAL A 184 10.89 -7.23 1.21
CA VAL A 184 9.48 -7.13 1.61
C VAL A 184 8.60 -6.71 0.44
N PHE A 185 7.50 -7.45 0.25
CA PHE A 185 6.44 -7.11 -0.69
C PHE A 185 5.25 -6.50 0.04
N ARG A 186 4.61 -5.51 -0.57
CA ARG A 186 3.36 -4.94 -0.06
C ARG A 186 2.20 -5.93 -0.24
N GLY A 187 1.24 -5.90 0.68
CA GLY A 187 -0.03 -6.60 0.51
C GLY A 187 -1.03 -5.83 -0.34
N SER A 188 -2.18 -6.46 -0.56
CA SER A 188 -3.33 -5.85 -1.24
C SER A 188 -3.88 -4.68 -0.44
N ARG A 189 -4.44 -3.73 -1.17
CA ARG A 189 -5.13 -2.57 -0.61
C ARG A 189 -6.52 -2.96 -0.09
N SER A 190 -6.69 -3.11 1.23
CA SER A 190 -8.01 -3.00 1.91
C SER A 190 -7.88 -3.05 3.44
N GLY A 191 -8.32 -2.02 4.16
CA GLY A 191 -8.62 -2.10 5.60
C GLY A 191 -10.06 -2.54 5.86
N SER A 192 -10.44 -3.66 5.25
CA SER A 192 -11.48 -4.59 5.70
C SER A 192 -11.63 -5.67 4.62
N GLY A 193 -10.93 -6.79 4.75
CA GLY A 193 -10.91 -7.89 3.76
C GLY A 193 -12.28 -8.50 3.37
N GLY A 194 -13.39 -8.13 4.05
CA GLY A 194 -14.68 -8.82 3.93
C GLY A 194 -15.70 -8.16 3.01
N ARG A 195 -15.60 -6.85 2.75
CA ARG A 195 -16.47 -6.19 1.77
C ARG A 195 -15.96 -6.33 0.34
N ALA A 196 -14.64 -6.42 0.15
CA ALA A 196 -13.98 -6.40 -1.15
C ALA A 196 -14.03 -7.76 -1.89
N LEU A 197 -14.00 -8.88 -1.16
CA LEU A 197 -14.14 -10.23 -1.74
C LEU A 197 -15.49 -10.44 -2.44
N GLY A 198 -16.59 -9.89 -1.90
CA GLY A 198 -17.94 -10.07 -2.45
C GLY A 198 -18.22 -9.34 -3.76
N GLN A 199 -17.58 -8.19 -4.03
CA GLN A 199 -17.85 -7.38 -5.25
C GLN A 199 -16.96 -7.76 -6.44
N ALA A 200 -15.72 -8.23 -6.21
CA ALA A 200 -14.78 -8.61 -7.27
C ALA A 200 -15.14 -9.95 -7.95
N LEU A 201 -15.85 -10.84 -7.24
CA LEU A 201 -16.26 -12.18 -7.67
C LEU A 201 -17.20 -12.20 -8.90
N VAL A 202 -17.77 -11.06 -9.31
CA VAL A 202 -18.83 -11.01 -10.34
C VAL A 202 -18.39 -10.35 -11.66
N SER A 203 -17.30 -9.57 -11.71
CA SER A 203 -17.05 -8.69 -12.88
C SER A 203 -15.62 -8.64 -13.46
N SER A 204 -14.60 -9.26 -12.86
CA SER A 204 -13.18 -9.10 -13.29
C SER A 204 -12.76 -7.63 -13.47
N ALA A 205 -13.38 -6.73 -12.69
CA ALA A 205 -13.18 -5.29 -12.66
C ALA A 205 -12.96 -4.85 -11.21
N GLY A 206 -12.18 -3.78 -10.99
CA GLY A 206 -11.84 -3.26 -9.66
C GLY A 206 -10.34 -3.03 -9.47
N SER A 207 -9.88 -2.95 -8.22
CA SER A 207 -8.45 -2.74 -7.90
C SER A 207 -7.56 -3.81 -8.57
N PRO A 208 -6.44 -3.43 -9.21
CA PRO A 208 -5.49 -4.37 -9.82
C PRO A 208 -4.99 -5.45 -8.84
N ASP A 209 -4.79 -5.09 -7.57
CA ASP A 209 -4.37 -6.04 -6.53
C ASP A 209 -5.42 -7.15 -6.33
N TRP A 210 -6.71 -6.81 -6.31
CA TRP A 210 -7.78 -7.81 -6.15
C TRP A 210 -7.94 -8.70 -7.37
N VAL A 211 -7.73 -8.18 -8.58
CA VAL A 211 -7.74 -9.02 -9.79
C VAL A 211 -6.59 -10.03 -9.74
N THR A 212 -5.43 -9.63 -9.20
CA THR A 212 -4.32 -10.54 -8.90
C THR A 212 -4.74 -11.62 -7.93
N ASP A 213 -5.36 -11.24 -6.80
CA ASP A 213 -5.86 -12.16 -5.79
C ASP A 213 -6.90 -13.12 -6.36
N MET A 214 -7.87 -12.69 -7.17
CA MET A 214 -8.92 -13.55 -7.72
C MET A 214 -8.41 -14.55 -8.75
N ASN A 215 -7.29 -14.25 -9.40
CA ASN A 215 -6.66 -15.16 -10.36
C ASN A 215 -5.81 -16.25 -9.67
N HIS A 216 -5.85 -16.37 -8.34
CA HIS A 216 -5.04 -17.36 -7.61
C HIS A 216 -5.45 -18.81 -7.82
N LEU A 217 -6.70 -19.05 -8.22
CA LEU A 217 -7.21 -20.39 -8.54
C LEU A 217 -6.96 -20.79 -10.00
N LYS A 218 -6.44 -19.88 -10.83
CA LYS A 218 -6.06 -20.20 -12.22
C LYS A 218 -4.59 -20.59 -12.26
N GLU A 219 -4.29 -21.62 -13.05
CA GLU A 219 -2.92 -22.15 -13.13
C GLU A 219 -2.09 -21.46 -14.23
N VAL A 220 -0.82 -21.20 -13.92
CA VAL A 220 0.23 -21.04 -14.91
C VAL A 220 1.23 -22.18 -14.73
N LYS A 221 1.70 -22.75 -15.83
CA LYS A 221 2.77 -23.75 -15.82
C LYS A 221 4.09 -23.02 -15.97
N VAL A 222 4.95 -23.11 -14.95
CA VAL A 222 6.23 -22.44 -14.95
C VAL A 222 7.30 -23.39 -15.46
N GLY A 223 7.78 -23.15 -16.69
CA GLY A 223 8.70 -24.04 -17.40
C GLY A 223 9.98 -24.32 -16.60
N ARG A 224 10.57 -23.27 -16.02
CA ARG A 224 11.81 -23.38 -15.21
C ARG A 224 11.65 -24.18 -13.92
N PHE A 225 10.43 -24.46 -13.48
CA PHE A 225 10.14 -25.29 -12.31
C PHE A 225 9.51 -26.62 -12.71
N SER A 226 10.06 -27.29 -13.72
CA SER A 226 9.56 -28.58 -14.20
C SER A 226 8.06 -28.58 -14.54
N ASN A 227 7.57 -27.46 -15.09
CA ASN A 227 6.14 -27.21 -15.34
C ASN A 227 5.24 -27.35 -14.11
N ALA A 228 5.74 -26.99 -12.92
CA ALA A 228 4.92 -26.85 -11.73
C ALA A 228 3.78 -25.84 -11.98
N LYS A 229 2.61 -26.11 -11.42
CA LYS A 229 1.44 -25.25 -11.53
C LYS A 229 1.43 -24.27 -10.37
N LEU A 230 1.54 -22.98 -10.69
CA LEU A 230 1.43 -21.89 -9.73
C LEU A 230 0.16 -21.07 -9.98
N SER A 231 -0.25 -20.30 -8.98
CA SER A 231 -1.25 -19.23 -9.11
C SER A 231 -0.82 -18.26 -10.22
N ALA A 232 -1.62 -18.14 -11.27
CA ALA A 232 -1.32 -17.28 -12.41
C ALA A 232 -1.25 -15.80 -11.99
N GLY A 233 -2.17 -15.34 -11.12
CA GLY A 233 -2.16 -13.97 -10.61
C GLY A 233 -0.86 -13.64 -9.89
N PHE A 234 -0.50 -14.46 -8.89
CA PHE A 234 0.69 -14.22 -8.09
C PHE A 234 1.98 -14.36 -8.90
N TRP A 235 2.06 -15.37 -9.77
CA TRP A 235 3.25 -15.57 -10.59
C TRP A 235 3.48 -14.42 -11.58
N TYR A 236 2.46 -13.97 -12.31
CA TYR A 236 2.64 -12.85 -13.24
C TYR A 236 2.96 -11.53 -12.52
N ALA A 237 2.33 -11.28 -11.37
CA ALA A 237 2.66 -10.13 -10.53
C ALA A 237 4.12 -10.16 -10.06
N TYR A 238 4.59 -11.33 -9.61
CA TYR A 238 6.00 -11.54 -9.27
C TYR A 238 6.92 -11.33 -10.49
N GLU A 239 6.65 -12.01 -11.60
CA GLU A 239 7.48 -11.96 -12.81
C GLU A 239 7.63 -10.52 -13.33
N SER A 240 6.56 -9.72 -13.24
CA SER A 240 6.58 -8.30 -13.63
C SER A 240 7.51 -7.39 -12.81
N CYS A 241 8.02 -7.85 -11.66
CA CYS A 241 8.95 -7.12 -10.81
C CYS A 241 10.31 -7.80 -10.67
N GLN A 242 10.57 -8.89 -11.40
CA GLN A 242 11.80 -9.67 -11.23
C GLN A 242 13.06 -8.85 -11.54
N GLU A 243 13.05 -8.06 -12.62
CA GLU A 243 14.20 -7.21 -13.02
C GLU A 243 14.46 -6.11 -12.00
N SER A 244 13.43 -5.32 -11.69
CA SER A 244 13.50 -4.25 -10.70
C SER A 244 13.88 -4.77 -9.30
N LEU A 245 13.38 -5.95 -8.90
CA LEU A 245 13.75 -6.61 -7.66
C LEU A 245 15.22 -6.99 -7.64
N ALA A 246 15.74 -7.58 -8.72
CA ALA A 246 17.15 -7.95 -8.81
C ALA A 246 18.05 -6.72 -8.68
N ALA A 247 17.74 -5.65 -9.41
CA ALA A 247 18.43 -4.36 -9.31
C ALA A 247 18.37 -3.79 -7.89
N ALA A 248 17.20 -3.79 -7.26
CA ALA A 248 17.03 -3.31 -5.89
C ALA A 248 17.83 -4.13 -4.87
N CYS A 249 17.90 -5.46 -5.02
CA CYS A 249 18.72 -6.32 -4.15
C CYS A 249 20.21 -5.96 -4.28
N LEU A 250 20.72 -5.82 -5.51
CA LEU A 250 22.12 -5.48 -5.77
C LEU A 250 22.49 -4.10 -5.22
N GLU A 251 21.60 -3.13 -5.37
CA GLU A 251 21.78 -1.78 -4.86
C GLU A 251 21.74 -1.73 -3.33
N ALA A 252 20.75 -2.37 -2.69
CA ALA A 252 20.64 -2.40 -1.24
C ALA A 252 21.89 -3.01 -0.59
N MET A 253 22.38 -4.13 -1.15
CA MET A 253 23.62 -4.77 -0.69
C MET A 253 24.87 -3.94 -0.95
N HIS A 254 24.85 -3.06 -1.97
CA HIS A 254 25.94 -2.14 -2.32
C HIS A 254 27.33 -2.79 -2.29
N GLY A 255 27.50 -3.89 -3.02
CA GLY A 255 28.78 -4.60 -3.05
C GLY A 255 28.93 -5.75 -2.06
N ARG A 256 28.13 -5.77 -0.99
CA ARG A 256 28.26 -6.71 0.12
C ARG A 256 27.59 -8.05 -0.18
N VAL A 257 27.98 -9.07 0.57
CA VAL A 257 27.39 -10.42 0.49
C VAL A 257 26.60 -10.66 1.78
N PRO A 258 25.31 -10.98 1.71
CA PRO A 258 24.52 -11.30 2.90
C PRO A 258 24.86 -12.70 3.41
N ARG A 259 24.74 -12.92 4.73
CA ARG A 259 24.67 -14.26 5.33
C ARG A 259 23.27 -14.84 5.25
N GLU A 260 22.27 -13.97 5.21
CA GLU A 260 20.87 -14.35 5.24
C GLU A 260 20.04 -13.48 4.30
N ILE A 261 19.14 -14.11 3.55
CA ILE A 261 18.12 -13.45 2.74
C ILE A 261 16.76 -13.89 3.26
N ILE A 262 15.94 -12.92 3.64
CA ILE A 262 14.58 -13.14 4.12
C ILE A 262 13.60 -12.50 3.13
N PHE A 263 12.70 -13.30 2.60
CA PHE A 263 11.51 -12.79 1.90
C PHE A 263 10.35 -12.67 2.87
N THR A 264 9.59 -11.59 2.80
CA THR A 264 8.38 -11.45 3.62
C THR A 264 7.33 -10.59 2.95
N GLY A 265 6.12 -10.69 3.47
CA GLY A 265 4.98 -9.89 3.06
C GLY A 265 3.72 -10.37 3.77
N HIS A 266 2.74 -9.48 3.79
CA HIS A 266 1.41 -9.75 4.32
C HIS A 266 0.42 -9.96 3.17
N SER A 267 -0.54 -10.88 3.32
CA SER A 267 -1.61 -11.11 2.33
C SER A 267 -1.02 -11.39 0.93
N LEU A 268 -1.45 -10.68 -0.12
CA LEU A 268 -0.83 -10.71 -1.47
C LEU A 268 0.70 -10.61 -1.41
N GLY A 269 1.26 -9.73 -0.57
CA GLY A 269 2.70 -9.58 -0.44
C GLY A 269 3.38 -10.85 0.06
N GLY A 270 2.71 -11.60 0.94
CA GLY A 270 3.20 -12.90 1.40
C GLY A 270 3.14 -13.97 0.31
N ALA A 271 2.21 -13.87 -0.64
CA ALA A 271 2.20 -14.71 -1.84
C ALA A 271 3.34 -14.35 -2.80
N LEU A 272 3.56 -13.07 -3.07
CA LEU A 272 4.67 -12.61 -3.92
C LEU A 272 6.03 -12.95 -3.31
N ALA A 273 6.18 -12.84 -1.99
CA ALA A 273 7.37 -13.27 -1.25
C ALA A 273 7.68 -14.76 -1.44
N GLN A 274 6.66 -15.62 -1.47
CA GLN A 274 6.84 -17.04 -1.78
C GLN A 274 7.31 -17.27 -3.22
N CYS A 275 6.75 -16.55 -4.19
CA CYS A 275 7.19 -16.63 -5.60
C CYS A 275 8.65 -16.20 -5.75
N ALA A 276 9.04 -15.09 -5.12
CA ALA A 276 10.42 -14.60 -5.12
C ALA A 276 11.38 -15.56 -4.42
N TYR A 277 10.96 -16.16 -3.30
CA TYR A 277 11.72 -17.21 -2.62
C TYR A 277 11.99 -18.39 -3.55
N LEU A 278 10.98 -18.89 -4.27
CA LEU A 278 11.15 -20.02 -5.19
C LEU A 278 12.14 -19.69 -6.32
N ASP A 279 12.05 -18.48 -6.89
CA ASP A 279 12.90 -18.06 -7.99
C ASP A 279 14.32 -17.70 -7.55
N LEU A 280 14.52 -17.29 -6.29
CA LEU A 280 15.88 -17.21 -5.71
C LEU A 280 16.43 -18.60 -5.35
N ALA A 281 15.60 -19.52 -4.87
CA ALA A 281 16.05 -20.84 -4.43
C ALA A 281 16.44 -21.75 -5.59
N GLY A 282 15.87 -21.56 -6.78
CA GLY A 282 16.19 -22.39 -7.94
C GLY A 282 15.79 -21.80 -9.29
N GLY A 283 15.60 -20.49 -9.40
CA GLY A 283 15.17 -19.84 -10.63
C GLY A 283 16.14 -18.76 -11.12
N GLU A 284 15.62 -17.84 -11.92
CA GLU A 284 16.42 -16.83 -12.63
C GLU A 284 16.81 -15.65 -11.74
N LEU A 285 16.00 -15.33 -10.71
CA LEU A 285 16.37 -14.31 -9.73
C LEU A 285 17.69 -14.67 -9.05
N LEU A 286 17.95 -15.96 -8.81
CA LEU A 286 19.24 -16.42 -8.32
C LEU A 286 20.34 -15.89 -9.23
N GLU A 287 20.31 -16.23 -10.52
CA GLU A 287 21.32 -15.86 -11.53
C GLU A 287 21.59 -14.35 -11.59
N LYS A 288 20.52 -13.54 -11.56
CA LYS A 288 20.60 -12.08 -11.61
C LYS A 288 21.29 -11.47 -10.37
N VAL A 289 21.13 -12.10 -9.21
CA VAL A 289 21.76 -11.67 -7.95
C VAL A 289 23.05 -12.49 -7.65
N TYR A 290 23.33 -13.54 -8.44
CA TYR A 290 24.25 -14.64 -8.13
C TYR A 290 25.72 -14.27 -8.14
N ALA A 291 26.13 -13.25 -8.89
CA ALA A 291 27.54 -12.86 -9.00
C ALA A 291 28.22 -12.58 -7.63
N LYS A 292 27.43 -12.52 -6.54
CA LYS A 292 27.89 -12.31 -5.15
C LYS A 292 27.43 -13.35 -4.12
N ILE A 293 26.51 -14.27 -4.44
CA ILE A 293 25.93 -15.21 -3.46
C ILE A 293 26.69 -16.55 -3.52
N LYS A 294 27.69 -16.73 -2.65
CA LYS A 294 28.38 -18.02 -2.46
C LYS A 294 27.42 -19.05 -1.85
N SER A 295 27.76 -20.34 -1.93
CA SER A 295 27.01 -21.52 -1.43
C SER A 295 26.70 -21.58 0.08
N ARG A 296 26.74 -20.46 0.81
CA ARG A 296 26.57 -20.37 2.28
C ARG A 296 25.52 -19.35 2.74
N VAL A 297 24.71 -18.79 1.85
CA VAL A 297 23.66 -17.84 2.23
C VAL A 297 22.40 -18.60 2.65
N SER A 298 21.91 -18.34 3.85
CA SER A 298 20.62 -18.86 4.31
C SER A 298 19.48 -18.10 3.63
N VAL A 299 18.51 -18.80 3.06
CA VAL A 299 17.35 -18.19 2.40
C VAL A 299 16.09 -18.74 3.04
N CYS A 300 15.20 -17.86 3.48
CA CYS A 300 13.89 -18.24 4.01
C CYS A 300 12.80 -17.23 3.65
N CYS A 301 11.54 -17.62 3.85
CA CYS A 301 10.38 -16.79 3.62
C CYS A 301 9.45 -16.79 4.84
N TYR A 302 9.07 -15.62 5.33
CA TYR A 302 8.04 -15.44 6.35
C TYR A 302 6.79 -14.90 5.68
N ALA A 303 5.87 -15.80 5.33
CA ALA A 303 4.61 -15.48 4.67
C ALA A 303 3.54 -15.19 5.73
N ILE A 304 3.10 -13.93 5.85
CA ILE A 304 2.17 -13.52 6.90
C ILE A 304 0.75 -13.45 6.34
N SER A 305 -0.16 -14.27 6.90
CA SER A 305 -1.56 -14.34 6.43
C SER A 305 -1.68 -14.48 4.91
N ALA A 306 -0.74 -15.21 4.30
CA ALA A 306 -0.64 -15.32 2.86
C ALA A 306 -1.55 -16.43 2.33
N PRO A 307 -2.15 -16.25 1.13
CA PRO A 307 -2.77 -17.35 0.41
C PRO A 307 -1.70 -18.31 -0.15
N PRO A 308 -2.09 -19.56 -0.45
CA PRO A 308 -1.22 -20.53 -1.10
C PRO A 308 -0.90 -20.13 -2.55
N VAL A 309 0.34 -20.35 -2.98
CA VAL A 309 0.79 -20.03 -4.35
C VAL A 309 0.89 -21.24 -5.29
N VAL A 310 0.86 -22.45 -4.74
CA VAL A 310 1.03 -23.70 -5.50
C VAL A 310 -0.31 -24.37 -5.71
N LEU A 311 -0.53 -24.92 -6.91
CA LEU A 311 -1.74 -25.63 -7.27
C LEU A 311 -1.44 -27.13 -7.42
N GLY A 312 -1.88 -27.91 -6.42
CA GLY A 312 -1.76 -29.36 -6.35
C GLY A 312 -0.47 -29.88 -5.71
N GLU A 313 -0.57 -30.99 -4.97
CA GLU A 313 0.56 -31.60 -4.25
C GLU A 313 1.69 -32.04 -5.18
N SER A 314 1.38 -32.54 -6.38
CA SER A 314 2.39 -32.90 -7.38
C SER A 314 3.24 -31.68 -7.83
N SER A 315 2.64 -30.48 -7.90
CA SER A 315 3.40 -29.26 -8.20
C SER A 315 4.31 -28.87 -7.03
N LYS A 316 3.84 -29.06 -5.79
CA LYS A 316 4.64 -28.83 -4.59
C LYS A 316 5.83 -29.78 -4.52
N GLU A 317 5.62 -31.08 -4.75
CA GLU A 317 6.70 -32.08 -4.77
C GLU A 317 7.76 -31.74 -5.83
N LYS A 318 7.33 -31.31 -7.03
CA LYS A 318 8.24 -30.86 -8.09
C LYS A 318 9.07 -29.65 -7.65
N LEU A 319 8.45 -28.68 -6.99
CA LEU A 319 9.14 -27.48 -6.51
C LEU A 319 10.14 -27.83 -5.41
N GLU A 320 9.75 -28.65 -4.43
CA GLU A 320 10.64 -29.11 -3.35
C GLU A 320 11.83 -29.92 -3.90
N LEU A 321 11.60 -30.78 -4.89
CA LEU A 321 12.68 -31.48 -5.59
C LEU A 321 13.60 -30.48 -6.32
N HIS A 322 13.02 -29.50 -7.01
CA HIS A 322 13.75 -28.50 -7.79
C HIS A 322 14.66 -27.62 -6.93
N ILE A 323 14.18 -27.19 -5.75
CA ILE A 323 14.96 -26.37 -4.81
C ILE A 323 15.85 -27.21 -3.87
N GLY A 324 15.91 -28.53 -4.07
CA GLY A 324 16.80 -29.43 -3.34
C GLY A 324 16.34 -29.80 -1.92
N GLY A 325 15.06 -29.67 -1.60
CA GLY A 325 14.49 -30.10 -0.33
C GLY A 325 13.22 -29.35 0.11
N PRO A 326 12.76 -29.56 1.35
CA PRO A 326 11.60 -28.86 1.91
C PRO A 326 11.79 -27.35 1.90
N ALA A 327 10.79 -26.63 1.41
CA ALA A 327 10.82 -25.17 1.32
C ALA A 327 10.93 -24.53 2.72
N GLN A 328 11.85 -23.58 2.88
CA GLN A 328 12.04 -22.79 4.10
C GLN A 328 11.04 -21.62 4.16
N VAL A 329 9.76 -21.95 4.07
CA VAL A 329 8.65 -21.00 4.11
C VAL A 329 7.87 -21.21 5.40
N PHE A 330 7.65 -20.14 6.16
CA PHE A 330 6.96 -20.15 7.45
C PHE A 330 5.72 -19.28 7.38
N HIS A 331 4.55 -19.91 7.45
CA HIS A 331 3.26 -19.22 7.36
C HIS A 331 2.73 -18.91 8.75
N HIS A 332 2.64 -17.63 9.10
CA HIS A 332 2.03 -17.18 10.36
C HIS A 332 0.68 -16.53 10.05
N PHE A 333 -0.40 -17.04 10.64
CA PHE A 333 -1.75 -16.60 10.30
C PHE A 333 -2.72 -16.77 11.48
N SER A 334 -3.79 -15.97 11.47
CA SER A 334 -4.93 -16.19 12.37
C SER A 334 -5.68 -17.46 11.98
N PRO A 335 -6.02 -18.36 12.92
CA PRO A 335 -6.86 -19.52 12.64
C PRO A 335 -8.25 -19.16 12.11
N TYR A 336 -8.65 -17.90 12.12
CA TYR A 336 -9.94 -17.41 11.61
C TYR A 336 -9.80 -16.68 10.27
N ASP A 337 -8.60 -16.65 9.68
CA ASP A 337 -8.31 -15.99 8.41
C ASP A 337 -8.63 -16.89 7.21
N ALA A 338 -9.71 -16.56 6.50
CA ALA A 338 -10.14 -17.30 5.32
C ALA A 338 -9.22 -17.12 4.10
N VAL A 339 -8.42 -16.05 4.02
CA VAL A 339 -7.48 -15.82 2.90
C VAL A 339 -6.36 -16.86 2.91
N HIS A 340 -5.96 -17.33 4.10
CA HIS A 340 -4.94 -18.37 4.19
C HIS A 340 -5.36 -19.69 3.54
N ASN A 341 -6.67 -19.96 3.37
CA ASN A 341 -7.18 -21.09 2.59
C ASN A 341 -6.53 -22.45 2.92
N SER A 342 -6.63 -22.84 4.20
CA SER A 342 -6.04 -24.08 4.73
C SER A 342 -7.03 -24.86 5.58
N LYS A 343 -6.82 -26.18 5.69
CA LYS A 343 -7.53 -27.06 6.65
C LYS A 343 -7.32 -26.64 8.12
N LYS A 344 -6.28 -25.86 8.40
CA LYS A 344 -5.99 -25.33 9.75
C LYS A 344 -6.83 -24.09 10.10
N VAL A 345 -7.58 -23.54 9.14
CA VAL A 345 -8.52 -22.43 9.35
C VAL A 345 -9.83 -22.97 9.93
N LYS A 346 -10.32 -22.33 11.00
CA LYS A 346 -11.58 -22.64 11.67
C LYS A 346 -12.73 -21.88 11.00
N THR A 347 -13.62 -22.61 10.35
CA THR A 347 -14.77 -22.04 9.63
C THR A 347 -15.99 -21.73 10.51
N SER A 348 -15.96 -22.11 11.80
CA SER A 348 -17.10 -21.99 12.72
C SER A 348 -17.48 -20.56 13.14
N GLY A 349 -16.67 -19.55 12.80
CA GLY A 349 -16.90 -18.13 13.08
C GLY A 349 -17.07 -17.25 11.83
N VAL A 350 -17.21 -17.88 10.66
CA VAL A 350 -17.32 -17.17 9.37
C VAL A 350 -18.78 -16.74 9.19
N THR A 351 -19.03 -15.43 9.11
CA THR A 351 -20.37 -14.89 8.84
C THR A 351 -20.88 -15.35 7.46
N ALA A 352 -22.20 -15.56 7.35
CA ALA A 352 -22.88 -16.23 6.23
C ALA A 352 -22.66 -15.64 4.81
N LEU A 353 -21.97 -14.51 4.67
CA LEU A 353 -21.66 -13.89 3.36
C LEU A 353 -20.60 -14.68 2.54
N ASN A 354 -19.95 -15.69 3.12
CA ASN A 354 -18.82 -16.41 2.52
C ASN A 354 -19.14 -17.80 1.94
N SER A 355 -20.41 -18.12 1.65
CA SER A 355 -20.73 -19.28 0.81
C SER A 355 -20.11 -19.19 -0.60
N VAL A 356 -19.51 -18.06 -0.96
CA VAL A 356 -18.84 -17.83 -2.25
C VAL A 356 -17.33 -18.14 -2.19
N VAL A 357 -16.64 -17.90 -1.07
CA VAL A 357 -15.20 -18.19 -0.93
C VAL A 357 -14.97 -19.67 -0.61
N GLY A 358 -15.90 -20.29 0.13
CA GLY A 358 -15.82 -21.70 0.53
C GLY A 358 -16.33 -22.73 -0.47
N VAL A 359 -16.86 -22.33 -1.64
CA VAL A 359 -17.56 -23.26 -2.57
C VAL A 359 -16.87 -23.40 -3.94
N PHE A 360 -15.88 -22.58 -4.29
CA PHE A 360 -15.13 -22.73 -5.56
C PHE A 360 -13.78 -23.43 -5.40
N THR A 361 -13.74 -24.56 -4.70
CA THR A 361 -12.67 -25.54 -4.94
C THR A 361 -12.98 -26.27 -6.23
N HIS A 362 -12.39 -25.84 -7.35
CA HIS A 362 -12.44 -26.64 -8.57
C HIS A 362 -11.76 -28.00 -8.26
N PRO A 363 -12.43 -29.14 -8.52
CA PRO A 363 -11.98 -30.46 -8.06
C PRO A 363 -10.63 -30.93 -8.65
N LEU A 364 -10.04 -30.18 -9.58
CA LEU A 364 -8.77 -30.49 -10.24
C LEU A 364 -7.60 -29.56 -9.85
N THR A 365 -7.82 -28.53 -9.01
CA THR A 365 -6.80 -27.56 -8.59
C THR A 365 -6.97 -27.21 -7.11
N SER A 366 -6.61 -28.13 -6.21
CA SER A 366 -6.55 -27.83 -4.78
C SER A 366 -5.29 -27.02 -4.48
N PRO A 367 -5.40 -25.77 -3.99
CA PRO A 367 -4.24 -24.99 -3.64
C PRO A 367 -3.57 -25.58 -2.39
N VAL A 368 -2.23 -25.50 -2.33
CA VAL A 368 -1.41 -26.10 -1.27
C VAL A 368 -0.32 -25.13 -0.82
N HIS A 369 -0.03 -25.15 0.49
CA HIS A 369 1.02 -24.33 1.07
C HIS A 369 2.39 -25.01 0.95
N LEU A 370 3.40 -24.21 0.64
CA LEU A 370 4.81 -24.58 0.75
C LEU A 370 5.30 -24.41 2.18
N GLY A 371 6.14 -25.32 2.67
CA GLY A 371 6.75 -25.19 4.00
C GLY A 371 5.79 -25.42 5.17
N VAL A 372 5.96 -24.65 6.25
CA VAL A 372 5.34 -24.92 7.55
C VAL A 372 4.24 -23.90 7.86
N GLU A 373 3.03 -24.37 8.13
CA GLU A 373 1.91 -23.56 8.58
C GLU A 373 1.80 -23.48 10.11
N ILE A 374 1.76 -22.26 10.65
CA ILE A 374 1.85 -21.91 12.07
C ILE A 374 0.61 -21.08 12.48
N PRO A 375 -0.47 -21.74 12.94
CA PRO A 375 -1.68 -21.05 13.38
C PRO A 375 -1.47 -20.33 14.73
N LEU A 376 -1.82 -19.05 14.79
CA LEU A 376 -1.63 -18.20 15.97
C LEU A 376 -2.84 -18.23 16.91
N LYS A 377 -2.73 -18.97 18.01
CA LYS A 377 -3.89 -19.28 18.89
C LYS A 377 -4.48 -18.08 19.63
N ASP A 378 -3.72 -17.00 19.80
CA ASP A 378 -4.17 -15.81 20.56
C ASP A 378 -4.88 -14.76 19.69
N CYS A 379 -5.05 -15.05 18.40
CA CYS A 379 -6.01 -14.34 17.56
C CYS A 379 -7.44 -14.67 18.04
N THR A 380 -8.29 -13.67 18.11
CA THR A 380 -9.67 -13.66 18.59
C THR A 380 -10.69 -13.10 17.60
N LEU A 381 -10.25 -12.29 16.63
CA LEU A 381 -11.15 -11.65 15.66
C LEU A 381 -11.59 -12.67 14.59
N ALA A 382 -12.83 -12.53 14.14
CA ALA A 382 -13.36 -13.31 13.03
C ALA A 382 -13.02 -12.65 11.69
N PHE A 383 -13.12 -13.41 10.59
CA PHE A 383 -13.01 -12.84 9.26
C PHE A 383 -14.09 -11.77 9.04
N PRO A 384 -13.75 -10.60 8.46
CA PRO A 384 -12.50 -10.27 7.79
C PRO A 384 -11.38 -9.70 8.65
N ASP A 385 -11.68 -9.20 9.84
CA ASP A 385 -10.70 -8.53 10.68
C ASP A 385 -9.60 -9.50 11.17
N ALA A 386 -9.87 -10.80 11.14
CA ALA A 386 -8.89 -11.88 11.33
C ALA A 386 -7.69 -11.82 10.37
N HIS A 387 -7.87 -11.21 9.19
CA HIS A 387 -6.84 -11.08 8.16
C HIS A 387 -5.97 -9.83 8.37
N GLU A 388 -6.32 -8.94 9.29
CA GLU A 388 -5.55 -7.71 9.49
C GLU A 388 -4.20 -8.00 10.16
N PRO A 389 -3.10 -7.31 9.76
CA PRO A 389 -1.77 -7.48 10.36
C PRO A 389 -1.75 -7.33 11.89
N GLU A 390 -2.59 -6.46 12.45
CA GLU A 390 -2.73 -6.27 13.90
C GLU A 390 -3.13 -7.54 14.63
N GLU A 391 -4.01 -8.32 14.01
CA GLU A 391 -4.53 -9.52 14.60
C GLU A 391 -3.46 -10.63 14.60
N VAL A 392 -2.72 -10.75 13.50
CA VAL A 392 -1.55 -11.62 13.44
C VAL A 392 -0.50 -11.19 14.48
N ARG A 393 -0.25 -9.88 14.60
CA ARG A 393 0.68 -9.34 15.61
C ARG A 393 0.30 -9.76 17.01
N LYS A 394 -0.99 -9.62 17.38
CA LYS A 394 -1.52 -10.06 18.67
C LYS A 394 -1.23 -11.54 18.90
N GLY A 395 -1.45 -12.36 17.88
CA GLY A 395 -1.11 -13.78 17.87
C GLY A 395 0.37 -14.07 18.13
N LEU A 396 1.27 -13.37 17.44
CA LEU A 396 2.73 -13.49 17.58
C LEU A 396 3.22 -13.05 18.97
N VAL A 397 2.74 -11.91 19.46
CA VAL A 397 3.06 -11.41 20.81
C VAL A 397 2.60 -12.39 21.88
N GLY A 398 1.41 -12.95 21.72
CA GLY A 398 0.88 -13.99 22.61
C GLY A 398 1.76 -15.24 22.62
N LEU A 399 2.21 -15.69 21.44
CA LEU A 399 3.16 -16.80 21.29
C LEU A 399 4.50 -16.51 21.98
N ILE A 400 5.13 -15.36 21.70
CA ILE A 400 6.42 -14.97 22.28
C ILE A 400 6.36 -14.86 23.81
N ARG A 401 5.28 -14.30 24.36
CA ARG A 401 5.10 -14.18 25.82
C ARG A 401 5.03 -15.55 26.50
N LYS A 402 4.39 -16.54 25.85
CA LYS A 402 4.32 -17.92 26.35
C LYS A 402 5.68 -18.61 26.29
N GLU A 403 6.51 -18.27 25.31
CA GLU A 403 7.81 -18.91 25.08
C GLU A 403 8.95 -18.28 25.89
N SER A 404 9.00 -16.95 26.06
CA SER A 404 10.21 -16.24 26.48
C SER A 404 10.29 -15.85 27.96
N ARG A 405 9.22 -15.98 28.77
CA ARG A 405 9.12 -15.45 30.17
C ARG A 405 9.51 -13.97 30.35
N MET A 406 9.91 -13.26 29.31
CA MET A 406 10.25 -11.84 29.32
C MET A 406 9.07 -11.00 28.86
N GLY A 407 8.92 -9.83 29.48
CA GLY A 407 7.94 -8.84 29.04
C GLY A 407 8.37 -8.25 27.70
N LEU A 408 7.53 -8.40 26.68
CA LEU A 408 7.63 -7.55 25.49
C LEU A 408 7.19 -6.12 25.87
N PRO A 409 7.82 -5.07 25.30
CA PRO A 409 7.39 -3.69 25.50
C PRO A 409 5.90 -3.50 25.20
N ALA A 410 5.27 -2.53 25.87
CA ALA A 410 3.91 -2.12 25.54
C ALA A 410 3.88 -1.64 24.07
N ASP A 411 2.91 -2.14 23.30
CA ASP A 411 2.76 -1.75 21.90
C ASP A 411 1.97 -0.45 21.81
N LEU A 412 2.50 0.51 21.05
CA LEU A 412 1.92 1.83 20.84
C LEU A 412 0.81 1.83 19.76
N GLY A 413 0.33 0.64 19.36
CA GLY A 413 -0.69 0.43 18.34
C GLY A 413 -0.08 0.26 16.95
N PHE A 414 -0.34 -0.87 16.27
CA PHE A 414 0.25 -1.18 14.96
C PHE A 414 -0.21 -0.21 13.84
N TRP A 415 -1.51 0.14 13.80
CA TRP A 415 -2.04 1.25 13.00
C TRP A 415 -2.61 2.37 13.90
N PRO A 416 -1.98 3.55 13.97
CA PRO A 416 -2.65 4.73 14.49
C PRO A 416 -3.81 5.11 13.55
N THR A 417 -5.04 4.81 13.94
CA THR A 417 -6.24 5.18 13.18
C THR A 417 -6.87 6.44 13.73
N PHE A 418 -7.47 7.26 12.86
CA PHE A 418 -8.13 8.49 13.27
C PHE A 418 -9.28 8.86 12.34
N SER A 419 -10.20 9.69 12.86
CA SER A 419 -11.28 10.26 12.07
C SER A 419 -10.81 11.60 11.51
N PHE A 420 -10.58 11.66 10.20
CA PHE A 420 -10.32 12.91 9.49
C PHE A 420 -11.62 13.45 8.90
N ASN A 421 -12.14 14.53 9.50
CA ASN A 421 -13.28 15.25 9.00
C ASN A 421 -12.86 16.66 8.53
N PRO A 422 -12.60 16.85 7.22
CA PRO A 422 -12.13 18.14 6.72
C PRO A 422 -13.20 19.24 6.80
N THR A 423 -14.48 18.89 7.05
CA THR A 423 -15.60 19.85 7.20
C THR A 423 -15.92 20.20 8.66
N GLY A 424 -15.32 19.51 9.65
CA GLY A 424 -15.58 19.73 11.09
C GLY A 424 -14.55 20.63 11.79
N THR A 425 -14.77 21.02 13.04
CA THR A 425 -13.72 21.66 13.86
C THR A 425 -12.64 20.63 14.23
N TRP A 426 -11.42 20.79 13.70
CA TRP A 426 -10.31 19.89 14.03
C TRP A 426 -9.86 20.14 15.48
N GLY A 427 -9.81 19.08 16.28
CA GLY A 427 -9.48 19.12 17.72
C GLY A 427 -10.34 18.23 18.62
N ALA A 428 -11.46 17.67 18.13
CA ALA A 428 -12.39 16.91 18.98
C ALA A 428 -12.48 15.39 18.71
N SER A 429 -11.77 14.85 17.71
CA SER A 429 -12.01 13.47 17.26
C SER A 429 -10.77 12.64 16.91
N VAL A 430 -9.58 13.02 17.38
CA VAL A 430 -8.47 12.06 17.44
C VAL A 430 -8.84 11.10 18.58
N ARG A 431 -9.40 9.93 18.26
CA ARG A 431 -9.64 8.90 19.28
C ARG A 431 -8.25 8.50 19.80
N PRO A 432 -7.94 8.70 21.09
CA PRO A 432 -6.64 8.31 21.63
C PRO A 432 -6.56 6.79 21.58
N GLY A 433 -5.83 6.26 20.59
CA GLY A 433 -5.40 4.87 20.58
C GLY A 433 -4.15 4.72 21.44
N GLY A 434 -4.25 4.98 22.75
CA GLY A 434 -3.18 4.80 23.73
C GLY A 434 -2.46 6.08 24.20
N ASP A 435 -1.74 5.96 25.32
CA ASP A 435 -1.11 7.03 26.13
C ASP A 435 0.04 7.83 25.47
N TRP A 436 0.16 7.82 24.14
CA TRP A 436 1.24 8.47 23.41
C TRP A 436 0.84 9.88 22.95
N ALA A 437 1.04 10.84 23.87
CA ALA A 437 1.20 12.28 23.67
C ALA A 437 0.43 12.91 22.48
N ALA A 438 -0.72 13.53 22.78
CA ALA A 438 -1.52 14.32 21.84
C ALA A 438 -0.69 15.33 21.02
N ASP A 439 0.39 15.86 21.59
CA ASP A 439 1.25 16.85 20.93
C ASP A 439 2.18 16.22 19.87
N ALA A 440 2.83 15.09 20.16
CA ALA A 440 3.72 14.42 19.20
C ALA A 440 2.93 13.78 18.04
N LEU A 441 1.72 13.27 18.33
CA LEU A 441 0.78 12.81 17.31
C LEU A 441 0.33 13.97 16.41
N ALA A 442 -0.01 15.12 16.99
CA ALA A 442 -0.38 16.30 16.21
C ALA A 442 0.75 16.75 15.28
N GLU A 443 2.00 16.81 15.75
CA GLU A 443 3.14 17.16 14.90
C GLU A 443 3.39 16.16 13.77
N HIS A 444 3.43 14.86 14.07
CA HIS A 444 3.58 13.84 13.02
C HIS A 444 2.42 13.83 12.02
N LEU A 445 1.20 14.06 12.50
CA LEU A 445 0.01 14.15 11.65
C LEU A 445 0.06 15.38 10.74
N LYS A 446 0.50 16.54 11.26
CA LYS A 446 0.70 17.76 10.47
C LYS A 446 1.68 17.52 9.33
N VAL A 447 2.87 17.00 9.64
CA VAL A 447 3.89 16.68 8.64
C VAL A 447 3.35 15.69 7.61
N ALA A 448 2.71 14.61 8.07
CA ALA A 448 2.16 13.59 7.18
C ALA A 448 1.06 14.12 6.25
N LEU A 449 0.19 15.02 6.72
CA LEU A 449 -0.86 15.65 5.91
C LEU A 449 -0.26 16.53 4.80
N VAL A 450 0.77 17.31 5.13
CA VAL A 450 1.49 18.15 4.14
C VAL A 450 2.16 17.28 3.09
N THR A 451 2.78 16.16 3.49
CA THR A 451 3.40 15.23 2.53
C THR A 451 2.40 14.45 1.69
N SER A 452 1.18 14.23 2.21
CA SER A 452 0.11 13.50 1.53
C SER A 452 -0.62 14.31 0.45
N VAL A 453 -0.58 15.65 0.49
CA VAL A 453 -1.28 16.54 -0.47
C VAL A 453 -0.45 17.76 -0.79
N SER A 454 -0.05 17.91 -2.07
CA SER A 454 0.52 19.16 -2.57
C SER A 454 -0.56 20.03 -3.24
N GLU A 455 -0.32 21.33 -3.29
CA GLU A 455 -1.19 22.28 -4.01
C GLU A 455 -1.33 21.90 -5.49
N SER A 456 -0.21 21.58 -6.14
CA SER A 456 -0.17 21.19 -7.55
C SER A 456 -1.04 19.95 -7.82
N ARG A 457 -0.94 18.92 -6.97
CA ARG A 457 -1.73 17.69 -7.09
C ARG A 457 -3.22 17.96 -6.82
N ALA A 458 -3.52 18.78 -5.82
CA ALA A 458 -4.90 19.19 -5.54
C ALA A 458 -5.54 19.95 -6.72
N ARG A 459 -4.80 20.88 -7.35
CA ARG A 459 -5.23 21.62 -8.55
C ARG A 459 -5.50 20.70 -9.74
N VAL A 460 -4.56 19.79 -10.04
CA VAL A 460 -4.74 18.79 -11.12
C VAL A 460 -5.98 17.95 -10.86
N ARG A 461 -6.15 17.42 -9.64
CA ARG A 461 -7.31 16.59 -9.29
C ARG A 461 -8.63 17.34 -9.42
N ALA A 462 -8.69 18.58 -8.94
CA ALA A 462 -9.86 19.42 -9.08
C ALA A 462 -10.20 19.69 -10.55
N GLN A 463 -9.20 19.94 -11.41
CA GLN A 463 -9.39 20.11 -12.85
C GLN A 463 -9.96 18.84 -13.50
N LEU A 464 -9.45 17.65 -13.15
CA LEU A 464 -9.96 16.37 -13.67
C LEU A 464 -11.45 16.19 -13.36
N TRP A 465 -11.85 16.52 -12.14
CA TRP A 465 -13.24 16.48 -11.74
C TRP A 465 -14.08 17.51 -12.51
N ALA A 466 -13.57 18.73 -12.71
CA ALA A 466 -14.23 19.76 -13.49
C ALA A 466 -14.46 19.34 -14.95
N ASP A 467 -13.47 18.72 -15.59
CA ASP A 467 -13.57 18.24 -16.97
C ASP A 467 -14.63 17.13 -17.12
N VAL A 468 -14.72 16.23 -16.15
CA VAL A 468 -15.75 15.17 -16.11
C VAL A 468 -17.15 15.75 -15.92
N VAL A 469 -17.28 16.84 -15.18
CA VAL A 469 -18.55 17.56 -15.03
C VAL A 469 -18.94 18.26 -16.33
N LYS A 470 -18.01 19.00 -16.95
CA LYS A 470 -18.21 19.76 -18.21
C LYS A 470 -18.48 18.84 -19.41
N GLY A 471 -17.84 17.67 -19.49
CA GLY A 471 -17.94 16.73 -20.61
C GLY A 471 -19.16 15.79 -20.61
N SER A 472 -20.13 15.99 -19.72
CA SER A 472 -21.24 15.04 -19.49
C SER A 472 -22.41 15.12 -20.47
N GLY A 473 -22.38 16.00 -21.48
CA GLY A 473 -23.36 16.06 -22.58
C GLY A 473 -24.81 16.40 -22.19
N LYS A 474 -25.07 16.65 -20.90
CA LYS A 474 -26.36 17.12 -20.39
C LYS A 474 -26.56 18.59 -20.76
N LYS A 475 -27.79 18.97 -21.14
CA LYS A 475 -28.08 20.36 -21.51
C LYS A 475 -28.08 21.22 -20.23
N LYS A 476 -27.75 22.51 -20.37
CA LYS A 476 -27.74 23.50 -19.28
C LYS A 476 -29.03 23.48 -18.42
N GLY A 477 -30.18 23.10 -19.01
CA GLY A 477 -31.47 22.95 -18.32
C GLY A 477 -31.68 21.63 -17.53
N ASP A 478 -30.86 20.60 -17.73
CA ASP A 478 -30.90 19.38 -16.90
C ASP A 478 -30.21 19.60 -15.54
N TYR A 479 -29.55 20.76 -15.39
CA TYR A 479 -28.92 21.27 -14.17
C TYR A 479 -29.70 22.47 -13.63
N GLU A 480 -31.02 22.49 -13.78
CA GLU A 480 -31.91 23.50 -13.19
C GLU A 480 -31.82 23.46 -11.65
N VAL A 481 -30.78 24.10 -11.13
CA VAL A 481 -30.74 25.33 -10.34
C VAL A 481 -29.41 25.29 -9.59
N VAL A 482 -28.30 25.67 -10.25
CA VAL A 482 -27.17 26.31 -9.55
C VAL A 482 -26.45 27.24 -10.54
N ASP A 483 -26.57 28.55 -10.30
CA ASP A 483 -25.88 29.64 -10.98
C ASP A 483 -24.36 29.69 -10.73
N ASP A 484 -23.71 28.56 -10.43
CA ASP A 484 -22.28 28.53 -10.07
C ASP A 484 -21.54 27.34 -10.72
N THR A 485 -21.84 27.11 -12.00
CA THR A 485 -21.14 26.17 -12.89
C THR A 485 -20.37 26.89 -14.00
N ASP A 486 -20.35 28.21 -13.97
CA ASP A 486 -19.83 29.13 -14.99
C ASP A 486 -18.31 29.30 -14.98
N GLY A 487 -17.61 28.60 -14.08
CA GLY A 487 -16.16 28.78 -13.90
C GLY A 487 -15.82 29.78 -12.80
N ALA A 488 -16.78 30.57 -12.29
CA ALA A 488 -16.52 31.53 -11.21
C ALA A 488 -16.15 30.83 -9.90
N SER A 489 -16.84 29.76 -9.50
CA SER A 489 -16.42 28.87 -8.38
C SER A 489 -15.04 28.24 -8.58
N PHE A 490 -14.62 28.03 -9.83
CA PHE A 490 -13.33 27.41 -10.15
C PHE A 490 -12.20 28.45 -10.19
N ASP A 491 -12.47 29.64 -10.71
CA ASP A 491 -11.59 30.79 -10.62
C ASP A 491 -11.42 31.19 -9.15
N ALA A 492 -12.51 31.17 -8.36
CA ALA A 492 -12.45 31.30 -6.90
C ALA A 492 -11.65 30.16 -6.24
N PHE A 493 -11.63 28.95 -6.80
CA PHE A 493 -10.73 27.86 -6.35
C PHE A 493 -9.27 28.11 -6.72
N ALA A 494 -8.98 28.54 -7.95
CA ALA A 494 -7.63 28.87 -8.40
C ALA A 494 -7.06 30.07 -7.64
N ASP A 495 -7.91 31.06 -7.35
CA ASP A 495 -7.65 32.25 -6.53
C ASP A 495 -7.50 31.86 -5.06
N ALA A 496 -8.34 30.96 -4.53
CA ALA A 496 -8.19 30.43 -3.18
C ALA A 496 -6.89 29.63 -3.03
N CYS A 497 -6.50 28.81 -4.01
CA CYS A 497 -5.21 28.13 -4.01
C CYS A 497 -4.04 29.11 -4.17
N GLY A 498 -4.18 30.17 -4.98
CA GLY A 498 -3.19 31.25 -5.10
C GLY A 498 -3.02 32.00 -3.79
N LEU A 499 -4.12 32.37 -3.16
CA LEU A 499 -4.15 32.97 -1.83
C LEU A 499 -3.56 32.03 -0.79
N VAL A 500 -3.82 30.72 -0.84
CA VAL A 500 -3.20 29.76 0.07
C VAL A 500 -1.70 29.65 -0.18
N ALA A 501 -1.23 29.67 -1.42
CA ALA A 501 0.19 29.69 -1.75
C ALA A 501 0.88 30.96 -1.19
N GLU A 502 0.23 32.11 -1.29
CA GLU A 502 0.72 33.38 -0.72
C GLU A 502 0.70 33.39 0.81
N LEU A 503 -0.38 32.91 1.42
CA LEU A 503 -0.55 32.84 2.87
C LEU A 503 0.29 31.73 3.52
N SER A 504 0.67 30.70 2.76
CA SER A 504 1.56 29.62 3.19
C SER A 504 3.05 29.92 2.95
N ASN A 505 3.37 31.07 2.35
CA ASN A 505 4.74 31.49 2.11
C ASN A 505 5.43 31.92 3.43
N PRO A 506 6.51 31.24 3.86
CA PRO A 506 7.20 31.53 5.13
C PRO A 506 7.94 32.88 5.14
N PHE A 507 8.09 33.54 3.99
CA PHE A 507 8.75 34.83 3.85
C PHE A 507 7.82 36.04 3.99
N THR A 508 6.54 35.82 4.37
CA THR A 508 5.60 36.91 4.66
C THR A 508 5.57 37.22 6.16
N ASP A 509 5.81 38.47 6.54
CA ASP A 509 5.98 38.94 7.94
C ASP A 509 4.71 38.85 8.83
N ASN A 510 3.65 38.14 8.41
CA ASN A 510 2.32 38.21 9.03
C ASN A 510 1.69 36.85 9.37
N ARG A 511 2.46 35.96 10.01
CA ARG A 511 2.10 34.56 10.35
C ARG A 511 0.74 34.37 11.05
N SER A 512 0.42 35.22 12.04
CA SER A 512 -0.85 35.14 12.79
C SER A 512 -2.05 35.56 11.95
N GLN A 513 -1.83 36.54 11.06
CA GLN A 513 -2.83 37.00 10.09
C GLN A 513 -3.08 35.94 9.02
N ASN A 514 -2.03 35.29 8.49
CA ASN A 514 -2.15 34.21 7.50
C ASN A 514 -2.94 33.01 8.04
N LYS A 515 -2.65 32.59 9.28
CA LYS A 515 -3.42 31.51 9.95
C LYS A 515 -4.90 31.86 10.10
N THR A 516 -5.20 33.12 10.43
CA THR A 516 -6.57 33.61 10.55
C THR A 516 -7.28 33.67 9.20
N GLN A 517 -6.59 34.10 8.15
CA GLN A 517 -7.10 34.17 6.78
C GLN A 517 -7.33 32.77 6.19
N LEU A 518 -6.42 31.81 6.41
CA LEU A 518 -6.63 30.41 6.01
C LEU A 518 -7.84 29.78 6.72
N ARG A 519 -8.02 30.07 8.01
CA ARG A 519 -9.20 29.63 8.77
C ARG A 519 -10.49 30.26 8.23
N ALA A 520 -10.47 31.53 7.85
CA ALA A 520 -11.60 32.20 7.24
C ALA A 520 -11.95 31.60 5.87
N LEU A 521 -10.94 31.43 5.01
CA LEU A 521 -11.10 30.79 3.69
C LEU A 521 -11.67 29.38 3.80
N ARG A 522 -11.15 28.57 4.75
CA ARG A 522 -11.69 27.24 5.04
C ARG A 522 -13.16 27.30 5.47
N ASN A 523 -13.54 28.23 6.35
CA ASN A 523 -14.92 28.36 6.80
C ASN A 523 -15.86 28.77 5.65
N GLU A 524 -15.43 29.68 4.77
CA GLU A 524 -16.20 30.05 3.58
C GLU A 524 -16.36 28.87 2.62
N MET A 525 -15.31 28.08 2.41
CA MET A 525 -15.43 26.86 1.63
C MET A 525 -16.31 25.79 2.27
N ILE A 526 -16.35 25.67 3.60
CA ILE A 526 -17.29 24.76 4.27
C ILE A 526 -18.73 25.20 4.01
N LYS A 527 -19.01 26.51 4.09
CA LYS A 527 -20.33 27.05 3.76
C LYS A 527 -20.70 26.78 2.30
N SER A 528 -19.76 27.01 1.37
CA SER A 528 -19.94 26.70 -0.05
C SER A 528 -20.16 25.20 -0.27
N TYR A 529 -19.37 24.33 0.36
CA TYR A 529 -19.55 22.87 0.32
C TYR A 529 -20.94 22.44 0.83
N GLN A 530 -21.43 23.03 1.92
CA GLN A 530 -22.75 22.74 2.46
C GLN A 530 -23.86 23.15 1.47
N GLY A 531 -23.71 24.30 0.80
CA GLY A 531 -24.61 24.73 -0.28
C GLY A 531 -24.53 23.85 -1.53
N ALA A 532 -23.32 23.40 -1.89
CA ALA A 532 -23.05 22.54 -3.04
C ALA A 532 -23.35 21.06 -2.79
N SER A 533 -23.67 20.65 -1.55
CA SER A 533 -23.88 19.26 -1.14
C SER A 533 -25.06 18.56 -1.84
N GLY A 534 -25.95 19.33 -2.50
CA GLY A 534 -26.96 18.83 -3.43
C GLY A 534 -26.37 18.24 -4.73
N HIS A 535 -25.13 18.62 -5.10
CA HIS A 535 -24.46 18.22 -6.33
C HIS A 535 -23.13 17.51 -6.03
N LYS A 536 -23.19 16.17 -6.03
CA LYS A 536 -22.12 15.24 -5.59
C LYS A 536 -20.75 15.40 -6.28
N ALA A 537 -20.71 16.01 -7.46
CA ALA A 537 -19.46 16.25 -8.18
C ALA A 537 -18.75 17.53 -7.67
N SER A 538 -19.48 18.62 -7.47
CA SER A 538 -18.97 19.85 -6.86
C SER A 538 -18.47 19.57 -5.45
N SER A 539 -19.21 18.78 -4.65
CA SER A 539 -18.80 18.38 -3.30
C SER A 539 -17.46 17.62 -3.27
N SER A 540 -17.08 16.94 -4.35
CA SER A 540 -15.82 16.18 -4.44
C SER A 540 -14.61 17.09 -4.64
N VAL A 541 -14.74 18.12 -5.48
CA VAL A 541 -13.72 19.17 -5.66
C VAL A 541 -13.50 19.91 -4.35
N TYR A 542 -14.59 20.38 -3.73
CA TYR A 542 -14.55 21.03 -2.42
C TYR A 542 -13.95 20.14 -1.33
N PHE A 543 -14.16 18.83 -1.36
CA PHE A 543 -13.58 17.90 -0.38
C PHE A 543 -12.05 17.81 -0.50
N VAL A 544 -11.51 17.70 -1.72
CA VAL A 544 -10.05 17.72 -1.96
C VAL A 544 -9.44 19.05 -1.54
N MET A 545 -10.14 20.16 -1.78
CA MET A 545 -9.72 21.48 -1.34
C MET A 545 -9.73 21.62 0.18
N LEU A 546 -10.78 21.13 0.84
CA LEU A 546 -10.87 21.14 2.30
C LEU A 546 -9.81 20.24 2.94
N GLN A 547 -9.43 19.14 2.29
CA GLN A 547 -8.27 18.33 2.66
C GLN A 547 -6.97 19.14 2.62
N TYR A 548 -6.70 19.82 1.49
CA TYR A 548 -5.51 20.65 1.33
C TYR A 548 -5.48 21.83 2.32
N LEU A 549 -6.57 22.59 2.46
CA LEU A 549 -6.67 23.68 3.42
C LEU A 549 -6.51 23.22 4.86
N THR A 550 -7.06 22.05 5.20
CA THR A 550 -6.86 21.46 6.53
C THR A 550 -5.42 21.00 6.73
N ALA A 551 -4.71 20.56 5.68
CA ALA A 551 -3.26 20.32 5.79
C ALA A 551 -2.48 21.63 5.98
N ALA A 552 -2.76 22.65 5.17
CA ALA A 552 -2.06 23.94 5.17
C ALA A 552 -2.29 24.77 6.43
N GLN A 553 -3.54 24.90 6.91
CA GLN A 553 -3.90 25.68 8.11
C GLN A 553 -3.13 25.21 9.36
N TYR A 554 -2.77 23.93 9.41
CA TYR A 554 -2.16 23.33 10.58
C TYR A 554 -0.68 22.99 10.40
N GLY A 555 -0.13 23.16 9.20
CA GLY A 555 1.26 22.88 8.84
C GLY A 555 2.16 24.10 8.65
N LEU A 556 1.72 25.32 8.96
CA LEU A 556 2.58 26.52 8.84
C LEU A 556 3.43 26.76 10.08
N ASP A 557 4.43 25.91 10.22
CA ASP A 557 5.83 26.33 10.37
C ASP A 557 6.62 25.48 9.36
N ILE A 558 6.47 25.78 8.07
CA ILE A 558 7.33 25.19 7.03
C ILE A 558 8.56 26.10 6.96
N VAL A 559 9.69 25.56 7.41
CA VAL A 559 11.02 26.19 7.48
C VAL A 559 11.44 26.85 6.18
#